data_AF-W9EDH5-F1
#
_entry.id   AF-W9EDH5-F1
#
_cell.length_a   1.000
_cell.length_b   1.000
_cell.length_c   1.000
_cell.angle_alpha   90.00
_cell.angle_beta   90.00
_cell.angle_gamma   90.00
#
_symmetry.space_group_name_H-M   'P 1'
#
loop_
_entity.id
_entity.type
_entity.pdbx_description
1 polymer ?
#
loop_
_entity_poly.entity_id
_entity_poly.type
_entity_poly.pdbx_seq_one_letter_code
_entity_poly.pdbx_strand_id
1 'polypeptide(L)' 'MRMMDYDTFQTEEMICPYCGYANPDSFEFGDNEGERECENCGKMFEYTREIEIRYTTTKRGT' A
#
# COMPACT_ATOMS: atom_id res chain seq x y z
N MET A 1 25.00 -1.81 -10.91
CA MET A 1 23.61 -1.39 -11.18
C MET A 1 23.11 -0.75 -9.89
N ARG A 2 22.99 0.58 -9.83
CA ARG A 2 22.42 1.24 -8.63
C ARG A 2 20.94 0.89 -8.62
N MET A 3 20.49 0.14 -7.60
CA MET A 3 19.08 0.03 -7.27
C MET A 3 18.57 1.46 -7.12
N MET A 4 17.70 1.90 -8.02
CA MET A 4 16.95 3.12 -7.80
C MET A 4 15.98 2.79 -6.67
N ASP A 5 16.11 3.49 -5.55
CA ASP A 5 15.10 3.43 -4.50
C ASP A 5 13.85 4.08 -5.10
N TYR A 6 12.81 3.27 -5.31
CA TYR A 6 11.50 3.77 -5.74
C TYR A 6 10.84 4.47 -4.55
N ASP A 7 10.02 5.49 -4.83
CA ASP A 7 9.23 6.11 -3.77
C ASP A 7 8.17 5.12 -3.26
N THR A 8 8.23 4.81 -1.98
CA THR A 8 7.33 3.87 -1.30
C THR A 8 6.67 4.49 -0.07
N PHE A 9 6.87 5.79 0.16
CA PHE A 9 6.40 6.43 1.37
C PHE A 9 5.03 7.07 1.15
N GLN A 10 4.02 6.58 1.88
CA GLN A 10 2.64 7.10 1.85
C GLN A 10 2.03 7.20 0.43
N THR A 11 2.31 6.20 -0.41
CA THR A 11 1.73 6.09 -1.75
C THR A 11 0.32 5.50 -1.70
N GLU A 12 -0.51 5.79 -2.72
CA GLU A 12 -1.88 5.26 -2.80
C GLU A 12 -1.90 3.74 -3.02
N GLU A 13 -1.01 3.24 -3.88
CA GLU A 13 -0.77 1.81 -4.04
C GLU A 13 0.50 1.34 -3.32
N MET A 14 0.57 0.04 -3.04
CA MET A 14 1.79 -0.63 -2.61
C MET A 14 2.80 -0.70 -3.76
N ILE A 15 3.87 0.09 -3.67
CA ILE A 15 4.96 0.11 -4.65
C ILE A 15 6.08 -0.82 -4.19
N CYS A 16 6.48 -1.76 -5.06
CA CYS A 16 7.61 -2.64 -4.79
C CYS A 16 8.92 -1.83 -4.73
N PRO A 17 9.67 -1.88 -3.61
CA PRO A 17 10.89 -1.10 -3.45
C PRO A 17 12.02 -1.54 -4.37
N TYR A 18 11.90 -2.71 -5.01
CA TYR A 18 12.95 -3.27 -5.86
C TYR A 18 12.77 -3.01 -7.35
N CYS A 19 11.53 -2.95 -7.84
CA CYS A 19 11.25 -2.85 -9.27
C CYS A 19 10.22 -1.77 -9.64
N GLY A 20 9.67 -1.05 -8.65
CA GLY A 20 8.72 0.03 -8.88
C GLY A 20 7.33 -0.42 -9.33
N TYR A 21 7.05 -1.72 -9.31
CA TYR A 21 5.72 -2.23 -9.62
C TYR A 21 4.73 -1.74 -8.56
N ALA A 22 3.73 -0.97 -8.98
CA ALA A 22 2.59 -0.56 -8.16
C ALA A 22 1.49 -1.63 -8.26
N ASN A 23 1.13 -2.24 -7.13
CA ASN A 23 0.07 -3.25 -7.11
C ASN A 23 -1.31 -2.56 -7.09
N PRO A 24 -2.11 -2.66 -8.17
CA PRO A 24 -3.40 -1.97 -8.27
C PRO A 24 -4.43 -2.47 -7.27
N ASP A 25 -4.32 -3.72 -6.80
CA ASP A 25 -5.26 -4.36 -5.88
C ASP A 25 -4.78 -4.28 -4.42
N SER A 26 -3.80 -3.41 -4.14
CA SER A 26 -3.19 -3.33 -2.81
C SER A 26 -4.11 -2.86 -1.69
N PHE A 27 -5.24 -2.26 -2.04
CA PHE A 27 -6.31 -1.91 -1.09
C PHE A 27 -7.07 -3.13 -0.55
N GLU A 28 -7.06 -4.27 -1.25
CA GLU A 28 -7.73 -5.51 -0.80
C GLU A 28 -7.00 -6.18 0.37
N PHE A 29 -5.76 -5.80 0.62
CA PHE A 29 -4.98 -6.33 1.71
C PHE A 29 -5.53 -5.85 3.06
N GLY A 30 -5.98 -6.80 3.89
CA GLY A 30 -6.63 -6.50 5.17
C GLY A 30 -5.65 -6.05 6.25
N ASP A 31 -4.44 -6.60 6.27
CA ASP A 31 -3.44 -6.35 7.31
C ASP A 31 -2.77 -4.99 7.14
N ASN A 32 -2.50 -4.31 8.25
CA ASN A 32 -1.85 -3.00 8.27
C ASN A 32 -0.32 -3.10 8.21
N GLU A 33 0.26 -4.28 8.38
CA GLU A 33 1.69 -4.54 8.22
C GLU A 33 1.92 -6.00 7.84
N GLY A 34 3.06 -6.29 7.21
CA GLY A 34 3.44 -7.67 6.90
C GLY A 34 4.54 -7.78 5.84
N GLU A 35 4.85 -9.02 5.47
CA GLU A 35 5.79 -9.35 4.39
C GLU A 35 5.05 -9.92 3.18
N ARG A 36 5.50 -9.56 1.97
CA ARG A 36 4.92 -10.00 0.70
C ARG A 36 5.98 -10.24 -0.35
N GLU A 37 5.70 -11.16 -1.26
CA GLU A 37 6.48 -11.33 -2.49
C GLU A 37 5.92 -10.41 -3.59
N CYS A 38 6.78 -9.68 -4.29
CA CYS A 38 6.37 -8.90 -5.45
C CYS A 38 6.03 -9.80 -6.64
N GLU A 39 4.80 -9.73 -7.14
CA GLU A 39 4.32 -10.51 -8.30
C GLU A 39 5.09 -10.23 -9.60
N ASN A 40 5.73 -9.06 -9.72
CA ASN A 40 6.50 -8.70 -10.92
C ASN A 40 7.97 -9.15 -10.86
N CYS A 41 8.62 -9.14 -9.69
CA CYS A 41 10.06 -9.42 -9.59
C CYS A 41 10.46 -10.54 -8.61
N GLY A 42 9.50 -11.14 -7.91
CA GLY A 42 9.72 -12.27 -6.99
C GLY A 42 10.51 -11.94 -5.72
N LYS A 43 10.69 -10.66 -5.40
CA LYS A 43 11.44 -10.24 -4.19
C LYS A 43 10.49 -10.02 -3.02
N MET A 44 10.90 -10.49 -1.84
CA MET A 44 10.21 -10.26 -0.58
C MET A 44 10.44 -8.83 -0.08
N PHE A 45 9.39 -8.12 0.31
CA PHE A 45 9.46 -6.83 0.98
C PHE A 45 8.47 -6.75 2.14
N GLU A 46 8.81 -5.92 3.12
CA GLU A 46 7.92 -5.53 4.22
C GLU A 46 7.06 -4.33 3.79
N TYR A 47 5.83 -4.27 4.30
CA TYR A 47 4.93 -3.15 4.09
C TYR A 47 4.26 -2.74 5.39
N THR A 48 3.86 -1.48 5.46
CA THR A 48 2.90 -0.94 6.43
C THR A 48 1.84 -0.14 5.69
N ARG A 49 0.62 -0.06 6.23
CA ARG A 49 -0.49 0.72 5.69
C ARG A 49 -1.08 1.60 6.79
N GLU A 50 -1.23 2.88 6.48
CA GLU A 50 -2.01 3.81 7.29
C GLU A 50 -3.42 3.92 6.71
N ILE A 51 -4.45 3.74 7.53
CA ILE A 51 -5.86 3.94 7.13
C ILE A 51 -6.42 5.10 7.92
N GLU A 52 -6.89 6.12 7.22
CA GLU A 52 -7.61 7.24 7.82
C GLU A 52 -9.09 7.20 7.46
N ILE A 53 -9.95 6.96 8.46
CA ILE A 53 -11.40 6.96 8.30
C ILE A 53 -12.01 8.11 9.11
N ARG A 54 -12.67 9.05 8.43
CA ARG A 54 -13.31 10.22 9.05
C ARG A 54 -14.80 10.26 8.71
N TYR A 55 -15.65 10.46 9.71
CA TYR A 55 -17.10 10.51 9.56
C TYR A 55 -17.66 11.86 10.01
N THR A 56 -18.62 12.38 9.26
CA THR A 56 -19.53 13.44 9.71
C THR A 56 -20.95 12.93 9.53
N THR A 57 -21.77 13.00 10.57
CA THR A 57 -23.15 12.51 10.56
C THR A 57 -24.12 13.63 10.92
N THR A 58 -25.32 13.59 10.34
CA THR A 58 -26.40 14.55 10.62
C THR A 58 -27.68 13.81 10.99
N LYS A 59 -28.56 14.47 11.75
CA LYS A 59 -29.86 13.90 12.14
C LYS A 59 -30.71 13.65 10.90
N ARG A 60 -31.38 12.48 10.84
CA ARG A 60 -32.46 12.25 9.88
C ARG A 60 -33.69 13.01 10.37
N GLY A 61 -34.11 14.05 9.65
CA GLY A 61 -35.32 14.82 10.00
C GLY A 61 -36.55 13.90 10.04
N THR A 62 -37.36 14.06 11.08
CA THR A 62 -38.74 13.55 11.16
C THR A 62 -39.70 14.58 10.62
#